data_AF-A0A355S5D1-F1
#
_entry.id   AF-A0A355S5D1-F1
#
_cell.length_a   1.000
_cell.length_b   1.000
_cell.length_c   1.000
_cell.angle_alpha   90.00
_cell.angle_beta   90.00
_cell.angle_gamma   90.00
#
_symmetry.space_group_name_H-M   'P 1'
#
loop_
_entity.id
_entity.type
_entity.pdbx_description
1 polymer ?
#
loop_
_entity_poly.entity_id
_entity_poly.type
_entity_poly.pdbx_seq_one_letter_code
_entity_poly.pdbx_strand_id
1 'polypeptide(L)' 'MKNEILDEMSNTLEENGELRLSSYDLDIYIQSVNNKEGYLYVSNTNDEFDNSKEAVKWAVNQLDGLENIDDWE' A
#
# COMPACT_ATOMS: atom_id res chain seq x y z
N MET A 1 -9.97 14.11 5.62
CA MET A 1 -9.01 13.52 6.57
C MET A 1 -8.70 12.06 6.29
N LYS A 2 -9.48 11.04 6.71
CA LYS A 2 -9.10 9.62 6.47
C LYS A 2 -8.92 9.26 4.99
N ASN A 3 -9.74 9.82 4.09
CA ASN A 3 -9.58 9.60 2.65
C ASN A 3 -8.37 10.33 2.05
N GLU A 4 -7.94 11.47 2.61
CA GLU A 4 -6.80 12.23 2.09
C GLU A 4 -5.50 11.48 2.32
N ILE A 5 -5.33 10.85 3.49
CA ILE A 5 -4.15 10.03 3.81
C ILE A 5 -4.08 8.79 2.91
N LEU A 6 -5.22 8.12 2.67
CA LEU A 6 -5.26 6.97 1.75
C LEU A 6 -4.90 7.38 0.32
N ASP A 7 -5.37 8.55 -0.13
CA ASP A 7 -5.04 9.08 -1.44
C ASP A 7 -3.55 9.48 -1.52
N GLU A 8 -2.97 10.04 -0.45
CA GLU A 8 -1.54 10.35 -0.36
C GLU A 8 -0.66 9.10 -0.44
N MET A 9 -0.96 8.07 0.35
CA MET A 9 -0.28 6.77 0.30
C MET A 9 -0.39 6.11 -1.08
N SER A 10 -1.56 6.21 -1.72
CA SER A 10 -1.78 5.67 -3.06
C SER A 10 -0.93 6.41 -4.10
N ASN A 11 -0.87 7.74 -4.01
CA ASN A 11 -0.03 8.55 -4.89
C ASN A 11 1.45 8.23 -4.69
N THR A 12 1.92 8.09 -3.44
CA THR A 12 3.30 7.69 -3.18
C THR A 12 3.63 6.33 -3.79
N LEU A 13 2.73 5.35 -3.65
CA LEU A 13 2.91 4.04 -4.29
C LEU A 13 2.95 4.14 -5.83
N GLU A 14 2.18 5.05 -6.43
CA GLU A 14 2.22 5.30 -7.88
C GLU A 14 3.49 6.04 -8.34
N GLU A 15 3.97 7.00 -7.56
CA GLU A 15 5.10 7.86 -7.91
C GLU A 15 6.45 7.17 -7.65
N ASN A 16 6.59 6.52 -6.50
CA ASN A 16 7.82 5.85 -6.08
C ASN A 16 7.89 4.42 -6.59
N GLY A 17 6.73 3.83 -6.92
CA GLY A 17 6.61 2.44 -7.32
C GLY A 17 6.68 1.46 -6.16
N GLU A 18 6.77 1.95 -4.93
CA GLU A 18 6.76 1.17 -3.70
C GLU A 18 6.13 1.95 -2.55
N LEU A 19 5.62 1.22 -1.55
CA LEU A 19 5.10 1.76 -0.31
C LEU A 19 5.37 0.76 0.82
N ARG A 20 5.90 1.25 1.94
CA ARG A 20 6.04 0.46 3.17
C ARG A 20 5.14 1.03 4.25
N LEU A 21 4.33 0.18 4.88
CA LEU A 21 3.50 0.52 6.03
C LEU A 21 3.94 -0.35 7.21
N SER A 22 4.22 0.27 8.35
CA SER A 22 4.69 -0.41 9.55
C SER A 22 3.78 -0.13 10.75
N SER A 23 3.53 -1.17 11.53
CA SER A 23 3.00 -1.09 12.90
C SER A 23 3.94 -1.82 13.86
N TYR A 24 3.62 -1.80 15.15
CA TYR A 24 4.39 -2.47 16.19
C TYR A 24 4.69 -3.96 15.91
N ASP A 25 3.73 -4.68 15.29
CA ASP A 25 3.80 -6.14 15.11
C ASP A 25 3.88 -6.59 13.65
N LEU A 26 3.62 -5.69 12.69
CA LEU A 26 3.48 -6.06 11.28
C LEU A 26 4.08 -5.02 10.33
N ASP A 27 4.84 -5.52 9.36
CA ASP A 27 5.37 -4.75 8.24
C ASP A 27 4.73 -5.23 6.93
N ILE A 28 4.12 -4.29 6.22
CA ILE A 28 3.56 -4.52 4.89
C ILE A 28 4.35 -3.71 3.88
N TYR A 29 4.69 -4.35 2.78
CA TYR A 29 5.41 -3.74 1.69
C TYR A 29 4.68 -4.04 0.39
N ILE A 30 4.45 -3.01 -0.42
CA ILE A 30 3.76 -3.10 -1.70
C ILE A 30 4.70 -2.54 -2.78
N GLN A 31 4.84 -3.26 -3.89
CA GLN A 31 5.57 -2.79 -5.07
C GLN A 31 4.66 -2.75 -6.29
N SER A 32 4.86 -1.75 -7.14
CA SER A 32 4.35 -1.75 -8.50
C SER A 32 5.25 -2.59 -9.41
N VAL A 33 4.62 -3.41 -10.25
CA VAL A 33 5.28 -4.31 -11.20
C VAL A 33 4.64 -4.12 -12.57
N ASN A 34 5.45 -3.80 -13.58
CA ASN A 34 4.98 -3.74 -14.97
C ASN A 34 4.88 -5.16 -15.56
N ASN A 35 3.68 -5.61 -15.89
CA ASN A 35 3.41 -6.96 -16.38
C ASN A 35 3.22 -7.05 -17.91
N LYS A 36 3.64 -6.04 -18.68
CA LYS A 36 3.42 -5.84 -20.13
C LYS A 36 2.00 -5.47 -20.53
N GLU A 37 0.99 -5.77 -19.71
CA GLU A 37 -0.42 -5.38 -19.92
C GLU A 37 -0.80 -4.14 -19.11
N GLY A 38 0.01 -3.77 -18.12
CA GLY A 38 -0.17 -2.62 -17.24
C GLY A 38 0.74 -2.69 -16.03
N TYR A 39 0.37 -1.96 -14.98
CA TYR A 39 0.96 -2.08 -13.65
C TYR A 39 0.08 -2.98 -12.78
N LEU A 40 0.71 -3.89 -12.04
CA LEU A 40 0.13 -4.60 -10.90
C LEU A 40 0.79 -4.11 -9.64
N TYR A 41 0.10 -4.21 -8.51
CA TYR A 41 0.66 -3.93 -7.20
C TYR A 41 0.72 -5.23 -6.41
N VAL A 42 1.90 -5.59 -5.90
CA VAL A 42 2.14 -6.88 -5.25
C VAL A 42 2.68 -6.65 -3.85
N SER A 43 2.07 -7.30 -2.86
CA SER A 43 2.52 -7.21 -1.47
C SER A 43 3.62 -8.24 -1.14
N ASN A 44 4.32 -8.05 -0.02
CA ASN A 44 5.22 -9.03 0.57
C ASN A 44 4.51 -10.33 1.03
N THR A 45 3.18 -10.37 1.04
CA THR A 45 2.37 -11.57 1.30
C THR A 45 1.92 -12.29 0.02
N ASN A 46 2.30 -11.79 -1.16
CA ASN A 46 1.88 -12.24 -2.49
C ASN A 46 0.40 -11.95 -2.83
N ASP A 47 -0.20 -10.93 -2.20
CA ASP A 47 -1.48 -10.41 -2.66
C ASP A 47 -1.25 -9.47 -3.85
N GLU A 48 -2.11 -9.55 -4.85
CA GLU A 48 -2.03 -8.78 -6.09
C GLU A 48 -3.24 -7.87 -6.24
N PHE A 49 -3.02 -6.64 -6.73
CA PHE A 49 -4.06 -5.63 -6.90
C PHE A 49 -3.94 -4.94 -8.26
N ASP A 50 -5.10 -4.62 -8.83
CA ASP A 50 -5.21 -3.93 -10.12
C ASP A 50 -4.90 -2.43 -10.03
N ASN A 51 -4.95 -1.85 -8.82
CA ASN A 51 -4.67 -0.44 -8.59
C ASN A 51 -4.08 -0.17 -7.19
N SER A 52 -3.33 0.93 -7.09
CA SER A 52 -2.68 1.42 -5.89
C SER A 52 -3.65 1.57 -4.71
N LYS A 53 -4.84 2.13 -4.97
CA LYS A 53 -5.84 2.44 -3.95
C LYS A 53 -6.42 1.20 -3.29
N GLU A 54 -6.60 0.11 -4.04
CA GLU A 54 -6.99 -1.18 -3.48
C GLU A 54 -5.88 -1.80 -2.64
N ALA A 55 -4.63 -1.75 -3.13
CA ALA A 55 -3.47 -2.26 -2.42
C ALA A 55 -3.27 -1.54 -1.07
N VAL A 56 -3.32 -0.20 -1.08
CA VAL A 56 -3.21 0.64 0.13
C VAL A 56 -4.34 0.34 1.11
N LYS A 57 -5.60 0.30 0.65
CA LYS A 57 -6.73 -0.02 1.54
C LYS A 57 -6.60 -1.39 2.16
N TRP A 58 -6.16 -2.39 1.39
CA TRP A 58 -5.93 -3.73 1.90
C TRP A 58 -4.85 -3.71 2.99
N ALA A 59 -3.72 -3.05 2.75
CA ALA A 59 -2.62 -2.99 3.70
C ALA A 59 -3.00 -2.27 5.00
N VAL A 60 -3.71 -1.14 4.89
CA VAL A 60 -4.26 -0.43 6.07
C VAL A 60 -5.22 -1.32 6.86
N ASN A 61 -6.05 -2.13 6.19
CA ASN A 61 -6.95 -3.07 6.87
C ASN A 61 -6.20 -4.21 7.57
N GLN A 62 -5.08 -4.69 7.02
CA GLN A 62 -4.23 -5.68 7.69
C GLN A 62 -3.58 -5.13 8.97
N LEU A 63 -3.42 -3.80 9.05
CA LEU A 63 -2.91 -3.10 10.23
C LEU A 63 -4.05 -2.61 11.15
N ASP A 64 -5.26 -3.16 11.02
CA ASP A 64 -6.43 -2.77 11.84
C ASP A 64 -6.80 -1.27 11.75
N GLY A 65 -6.41 -0.59 10.67
CA GLY A 65 -6.74 0.81 10.41
C GLY A 65 -5.55 1.77 10.46
N LEU A 66 -5.78 3.00 9.99
CA LEU A 66 -4.75 4.04 9.89
C LEU A 66 -4.16 4.43 11.25
N GLU A 67 -4.95 4.31 12.31
CA GLU A 67 -4.56 4.66 13.68
C GLU A 67 -3.45 3.79 14.28
N ASN A 68 -3.20 2.59 13.72
CA ASN A 68 -2.14 1.69 14.21
C ASN A 68 -0.90 1.71 13.30
N ILE A 69 -0.88 2.59 12.29
CA ILE A 69 0.29 2.77 11.44
C ILE A 69 1.21 3.75 12.16
N ASP A 70 2.40 3.28 12.51
CA ASP A 70 3.42 4.09 13.17
C ASP A 70 4.16 4.96 12.14
N ASP A 71 4.44 4.40 10.97
CA ASP A 71 5.18 5.07 9.90
C ASP A 71 4.82 4.53 8.51
N TRP A 72 5.02 5.38 7.50
CA TRP A 72 4.93 5.00 6.10
C TRP A 72 5.92 5.76 5.21
N GLU A 73 6.51 5.05 4.24
CA GLU A 73 7.53 5.55 3.31
C GLU A 73 7.18 5.21 1.85
#